data_AF-A0AAD7MJ84-F1
#
_entry.id   AF-A0AAD7MJ84-F1
#
_cell.length_a   1.000
_cell.length_b   1.000
_cell.length_c   1.000
_cell.angle_alpha   90.00
_cell.angle_beta   90.00
_cell.angle_gamma   90.00
#
_symmetry.space_group_name_H-M   'P 1'
#
loop_
_entity.id
_entity.type
_entity.pdbx_description
1 polymer ?
#
loop_
_entity_poly.entity_id
_entity_poly.type
_entity_poly.pdbx_seq_one_letter_code
_entity_poly.pdbx_strand_id
1 'polypeptide(L)'
;FFLRPLTAALLVQTTLALVPVGYTPSGLPYFLGPSGSRVKQSGRNMEVFAPNGTLIHTFEDVIPANVKTKRQQTLARRQAVSATEACAQFNTTADNMIESFNATFVVPPVPTSFDSQIIFLSANIQVLDVNGVPFGNLRPALQYGGSFMPNTGPFWTYAIQLEIPGRGYLQVTGANMTTDVNVGQRINSFIVADHLLDEEIPGVFAYIAGFDNVPGSPTLEAGWNVPPQLVALELEEEGVSGASDYPAGSFVFEQINLNLTTGPPAALYWNTSVDPTTDVQVKVDVEGSQDAQVSIAFPSA
;
A
#
# COMPACT_ATOMS: atom_id res chain seq x y z
N PHE A 1 15.02 32.39 -51.61
CA PHE A 1 13.93 31.51 -51.17
C PHE A 1 14.34 30.06 -51.39
N PHE A 2 14.77 29.36 -50.35
CA PHE A 2 14.92 27.90 -50.37
C PHE A 2 14.36 27.37 -49.05
N LEU A 3 13.23 26.66 -49.11
CA LEU A 3 12.57 26.05 -47.98
C LEU A 3 13.39 24.85 -47.48
N ARG A 4 13.64 24.78 -46.16
CA ARG A 4 14.11 23.57 -45.49
C ARG A 4 12.90 22.68 -45.16
N PRO A 5 12.94 21.37 -45.42
CA PRO A 5 11.91 20.45 -44.93
C PRO A 5 12.09 20.24 -43.42
N LEU A 6 11.04 20.52 -42.66
CA LEU A 6 10.94 20.19 -41.24
C LEU A 6 10.52 18.71 -41.15
N THR A 7 11.47 17.83 -40.88
CA THR A 7 11.17 16.41 -40.64
C THR A 7 10.64 16.28 -39.21
N ALA A 8 9.32 16.22 -39.04
CA ALA A 8 8.71 15.84 -37.77
C ALA A 8 8.99 14.35 -37.53
N ALA A 9 9.89 14.05 -36.57
CA ALA A 9 10.07 12.69 -36.10
C ALA A 9 8.83 12.30 -35.30
N LEU A 10 8.03 11.39 -35.84
CA LEU A 10 6.94 10.75 -35.13
C LEU A 10 7.57 9.80 -34.10
N LEU A 11 7.73 10.26 -32.85
CA LEU A 11 8.09 9.39 -31.75
C LEU A 11 6.90 8.45 -31.51
N VAL A 12 6.99 7.22 -32.01
CA VAL A 12 6.11 6.14 -31.59
C VAL A 12 6.45 5.87 -30.13
N GLN A 13 5.64 6.39 -29.22
CA GLN A 13 5.69 5.97 -27.82
C GLN A 13 5.18 4.54 -27.79
N THR A 14 6.10 3.57 -27.80
CA THR A 14 5.76 2.21 -27.42
C THR A 14 5.37 2.25 -25.95
N THR A 15 4.08 2.25 -25.66
CA THR A 15 3.56 2.00 -24.32
C THR A 15 4.00 0.59 -23.94
N LEU A 16 5.04 0.49 -23.13
CA LEU A 16 5.42 -0.75 -22.46
C LEU A 16 4.30 -1.03 -21.47
N ALA A 17 3.27 -1.80 -21.83
CA ALA A 17 2.24 -2.17 -20.87
C ALA A 17 2.85 -3.16 -19.87
N LEU A 18 2.80 -2.82 -18.57
CA LEU A 18 3.11 -3.80 -17.52
C LEU A 18 2.26 -5.06 -17.73
N VAL A 19 2.92 -6.21 -17.75
CA VAL A 19 2.28 -7.53 -17.75
C VAL A 19 2.32 -8.05 -16.31
N PRO A 20 1.26 -8.69 -15.81
CA PRO A 20 1.30 -9.32 -14.50
C PRO A 20 2.50 -10.26 -14.38
N VAL A 21 3.25 -10.15 -13.31
CA VAL A 21 4.37 -11.05 -12.99
C VAL A 21 3.90 -12.30 -12.24
N GLY A 22 2.68 -12.26 -11.72
CA GLY A 22 2.06 -13.34 -10.97
C GLY A 22 0.64 -12.98 -10.57
N TYR A 23 0.02 -13.85 -9.78
CA TYR A 23 -1.34 -13.70 -9.29
C TYR A 23 -1.40 -14.17 -7.84
N THR A 24 -1.98 -13.37 -6.94
CA THR A 24 -2.31 -13.79 -5.58
C THR A 24 -3.02 -15.17 -5.59
N PRO A 25 -2.96 -15.94 -4.51
CA PRO A 25 -3.86 -17.08 -4.29
C PRO A 25 -5.36 -16.83 -4.59
N SER A 26 -5.86 -15.59 -4.48
CA SER A 26 -7.23 -15.24 -4.91
C SER A 26 -7.42 -15.00 -6.41
N GLY A 27 -6.32 -14.94 -7.17
CA GLY A 27 -6.32 -14.69 -8.61
C GLY A 27 -6.22 -13.21 -9.00
N LEU A 28 -5.90 -12.31 -8.07
CA LEU A 28 -5.62 -10.91 -8.37
C LEU A 28 -4.20 -10.76 -8.95
N PRO A 29 -4.01 -10.04 -10.07
CA PRO A 29 -2.70 -9.90 -10.69
C PRO A 29 -1.76 -9.00 -9.87
N TYR A 30 -0.47 -9.35 -9.88
CA TYR A 30 0.62 -8.50 -9.39
C TYR A 30 1.39 -7.89 -10.54
N PHE A 31 1.64 -6.59 -10.48
CA PHE A 31 2.46 -5.83 -11.41
C PHE A 31 3.71 -5.30 -10.71
N LEU A 32 4.83 -5.27 -11.42
CA LEU A 32 6.07 -4.67 -10.90
C LEU A 32 6.35 -3.35 -11.60
N GLY A 33 6.52 -2.31 -10.79
CA GLY A 33 7.02 -1.00 -11.23
C GLY A 33 8.47 -0.78 -10.79
N PRO A 34 9.28 -0.03 -11.55
CA PRO A 34 10.57 0.44 -11.05
C PRO A 34 10.40 1.35 -9.82
N SER A 35 11.34 1.30 -8.88
CA SER A 35 11.41 2.27 -7.78
C SER A 35 11.36 3.71 -8.28
N GLY A 36 10.61 4.59 -7.60
CA GLY A 36 10.36 5.96 -8.03
C GLY A 36 9.28 6.07 -9.10
N SER A 37 8.54 4.98 -9.36
CA SER A 37 7.32 5.04 -10.17
C SER A 37 6.31 6.00 -9.56
N ARG A 38 5.54 6.63 -10.45
CA ARG A 38 4.45 7.54 -10.11
C ARG A 38 3.14 6.95 -10.60
N VAL A 39 2.10 6.99 -9.77
CA VAL A 39 0.76 6.60 -10.17
C VAL A 39 -0.15 7.81 -10.07
N LYS A 40 -0.93 8.06 -11.10
CA LYS A 40 -1.85 9.20 -11.14
C LYS A 40 -3.24 8.76 -11.52
N GLN A 41 -4.24 9.29 -10.84
CA GLN A 41 -5.61 9.21 -11.29
C GLN A 41 -5.86 10.16 -12.49
N SER A 42 -6.39 9.60 -13.58
CA SER A 42 -6.79 10.32 -14.79
C SER A 42 -8.25 9.97 -15.10
N GLY A 43 -9.17 10.80 -14.59
CA GLY A 43 -10.60 10.51 -14.62
C GLY A 43 -10.92 9.22 -13.83
N ARG A 44 -11.24 8.15 -14.56
CA ARG A 44 -11.56 6.82 -14.02
C ARG A 44 -10.41 5.81 -14.12
N ASN A 45 -9.26 6.23 -14.64
CA ASN A 45 -8.10 5.39 -14.85
C ASN A 45 -7.02 5.67 -13.79
N MET A 46 -6.18 4.69 -13.49
CA MET A 46 -4.88 4.93 -12.85
C MET A 46 -3.78 4.74 -13.89
N GLU A 47 -2.99 5.77 -14.12
CA GLU A 47 -1.86 5.78 -15.03
C GLU A 47 -0.57 5.60 -14.23
N VAL A 48 0.23 4.61 -14.61
CA VAL A 48 1.53 4.31 -13.99
C VAL A 48 2.63 4.85 -14.89
N PHE A 49 3.52 5.66 -14.31
CA PHE A 49 4.68 6.22 -14.96
C PHE A 49 5.96 5.66 -14.36
N ALA A 50 6.96 5.44 -15.21
CA ALA A 50 8.33 5.21 -14.78
C ALA A 50 8.95 6.51 -14.21
N PRO A 51 10.05 6.44 -13.44
CA PRO A 51 10.72 7.62 -12.87
C PRO A 51 11.11 8.71 -13.87
N ASN A 52 11.26 8.35 -15.15
CA ASN A 52 11.59 9.29 -16.22
C ASN A 52 10.35 9.94 -16.88
N GLY A 53 9.15 9.73 -16.33
CA GLY A 53 7.88 10.25 -16.86
C GLY A 53 7.27 9.43 -18.01
N THR A 54 7.84 8.28 -18.36
CA THR A 54 7.26 7.41 -19.40
C THR A 54 6.03 6.68 -18.85
N LEU A 55 4.88 6.76 -19.54
CA LEU A 55 3.70 5.94 -19.23
C LEU A 55 4.00 4.45 -19.49
N ILE A 56 3.89 3.62 -18.44
CA ILE A 56 4.15 2.17 -18.48
C ILE A 56 2.91 1.32 -18.18
N HIS A 57 1.82 1.88 -17.68
CA HIS A 57 0.56 1.13 -17.60
C HIS A 57 -0.63 2.05 -17.43
N THR A 58 -1.79 1.57 -17.85
CA THR A 58 -3.06 2.22 -17.53
C THR A 58 -4.01 1.15 -17.00
N PHE A 59 -4.37 1.27 -15.73
CA PHE A 59 -5.49 0.54 -15.17
C PHE A 59 -6.77 1.28 -15.56
N GLU A 60 -7.52 0.71 -16.49
CA GLU A 60 -8.74 1.32 -17.02
C GLU A 60 -9.94 1.08 -16.08
N ASP A 61 -10.80 2.09 -15.96
CA ASP A 61 -12.06 2.00 -15.22
C ASP A 61 -11.90 1.42 -13.79
N VAL A 62 -10.93 1.94 -13.04
CA VAL A 62 -10.67 1.55 -11.64
C VAL A 62 -11.70 2.15 -10.69
N ILE A 63 -12.24 3.31 -11.05
CA ILE A 63 -13.23 4.01 -10.25
C ILE A 63 -14.60 3.68 -10.83
N PRO A 64 -15.53 3.12 -10.04
CA PRO A 64 -16.88 2.88 -10.49
C PRO A 64 -17.48 4.19 -11.04
N ALA A 65 -18.04 4.15 -12.26
CA ALA A 65 -19.13 5.09 -12.55
C ALA A 65 -20.23 4.83 -11.51
N ASN A 66 -21.13 5.77 -11.22
CA ASN A 66 -22.23 5.71 -10.23
C ASN A 66 -23.21 4.51 -10.38
N VAL A 67 -22.70 3.30 -10.53
CA VAL A 67 -23.40 2.10 -10.91
C VAL A 67 -23.64 1.33 -9.62
N LYS A 68 -24.92 1.23 -9.28
CA LYS A 68 -25.47 0.33 -8.25
C LYS A 68 -25.31 -1.14 -8.67
N THR A 69 -24.14 -1.56 -9.12
CA THR A 69 -23.88 -2.96 -9.47
C THR A 69 -23.42 -3.70 -8.23
N LYS A 70 -24.34 -4.47 -7.66
CA LYS A 70 -24.03 -5.62 -6.80
C LYS A 70 -23.17 -6.62 -7.60
N ARG A 71 -21.87 -6.40 -7.67
CA ARG A 71 -20.94 -7.46 -8.08
C ARG A 71 -20.36 -8.03 -6.81
N GLN A 72 -21.03 -9.05 -6.26
CA GLN A 72 -20.39 -9.96 -5.33
C GLN A 72 -19.28 -10.67 -6.12
N GLN A 73 -18.07 -10.12 -6.09
CA GLN A 73 -16.88 -10.95 -6.26
C GLN A 73 -16.86 -11.86 -5.04
N THR A 74 -17.23 -13.13 -5.23
CA THR A 74 -16.91 -14.18 -4.28
C THR A 74 -15.40 -14.34 -4.29
N LEU A 75 -14.71 -13.54 -3.47
CA LEU A 75 -13.30 -13.70 -3.18
C LEU A 75 -13.11 -15.10 -2.59
N ALA A 76 -12.11 -15.82 -3.09
CA ALA A 76 -11.79 -17.16 -2.63
C ALA A 76 -11.36 -17.14 -1.15
N ARG A 77 -11.37 -18.34 -0.55
CA ARG A 77 -11.11 -18.61 0.87
C ARG A 77 -9.88 -17.81 1.39
N ARG A 78 -10.10 -16.98 2.41
CA ARG A 78 -9.14 -16.10 3.12
C ARG A 78 -8.65 -14.82 2.41
N GLN A 79 -9.31 -14.37 1.36
CA GLN A 79 -9.27 -12.95 0.93
C GLN A 79 -10.62 -12.24 1.08
N ALA A 80 -11.53 -12.84 1.85
CA ALA A 80 -12.88 -12.32 2.02
C ALA A 80 -12.91 -11.17 3.04
N VAL A 81 -12.61 -9.94 2.59
CA VAL A 81 -13.11 -8.65 3.13
C VAL A 81 -12.97 -8.43 4.66
N SER A 82 -12.15 -9.19 5.36
CA SER A 82 -11.90 -9.03 6.78
C SER A 82 -10.40 -9.08 6.98
N ALA A 83 -9.73 -7.96 6.73
CA ALA A 83 -8.38 -7.79 7.21
C ALA A 83 -8.44 -7.70 8.75
N THR A 84 -7.40 -8.20 9.41
CA THR A 84 -7.20 -7.86 10.82
C THR A 84 -6.51 -6.51 10.86
N GLU A 85 -7.24 -5.48 11.28
CA GLU A 85 -6.79 -4.10 11.18
C GLU A 85 -7.22 -3.25 12.37
N ALA A 86 -6.47 -2.16 12.58
CA ALA A 86 -6.95 -0.98 13.29
C ALA A 86 -6.96 0.20 12.32
N CYS A 87 -8.11 0.86 12.15
CA CYS A 87 -8.27 1.97 11.23
C CYS A 87 -8.86 3.21 11.90
N ALA A 88 -8.52 4.38 11.37
CA ALA A 88 -9.09 5.64 11.81
C ALA A 88 -9.53 6.45 10.58
N GLN A 89 -10.80 6.88 10.60
CA GLN A 89 -11.39 7.70 9.56
C GLN A 89 -11.50 9.14 10.04
N PHE A 90 -11.28 10.09 9.14
CA PHE A 90 -11.40 11.52 9.42
C PHE A 90 -11.98 12.26 8.22
N ASN A 91 -12.55 13.43 8.49
CA ASN A 91 -13.14 14.28 7.45
C ASN A 91 -12.02 15.02 6.74
N THR A 92 -11.60 14.53 5.58
CA THR A 92 -10.63 15.24 4.76
C THR A 92 -11.27 16.25 3.82
N THR A 93 -10.58 17.37 3.66
CA THR A 93 -10.87 18.43 2.70
C THR A 93 -9.55 18.86 2.04
N ALA A 94 -9.61 19.71 1.01
CA ALA A 94 -8.41 20.27 0.41
C ALA A 94 -7.53 21.05 1.41
N ASP A 95 -8.14 21.66 2.43
CA ASP A 95 -7.43 22.41 3.49
C ASP A 95 -7.09 21.55 4.71
N ASN A 96 -7.65 20.33 4.80
CA ASN A 96 -7.51 19.41 5.93
C ASN A 96 -7.24 17.99 5.43
N MET A 97 -6.10 17.78 4.79
CA MET A 97 -5.67 16.48 4.26
C MET A 97 -4.53 15.90 5.08
N ILE A 98 -4.22 14.61 4.87
CA ILE A 98 -3.04 14.00 5.46
C ILE A 98 -1.80 14.75 4.94
N GLU A 99 -0.98 15.24 5.87
CA GLU A 99 0.34 15.80 5.59
C GLU A 99 1.42 14.74 5.76
N SER A 100 1.33 13.95 6.84
CA SER A 100 2.20 12.80 7.07
C SER A 100 1.49 11.73 7.91
N PHE A 101 1.78 10.48 7.61
CA PHE A 101 1.41 9.32 8.40
C PHE A 101 2.61 8.38 8.51
N ASN A 102 3.13 8.25 9.73
CA ASN A 102 4.34 7.50 10.01
C ASN A 102 4.05 6.44 11.07
N ALA A 103 4.75 5.31 10.98
CA ALA A 103 4.74 4.27 12.00
C ALA A 103 6.12 3.61 12.06
N THR A 104 6.53 3.21 13.24
CA THR A 104 7.73 2.43 13.48
C THR A 104 7.34 1.03 13.92
N PHE A 105 8.16 0.04 13.58
CA PHE A 105 7.99 -1.32 14.06
C PHE A 105 9.31 -2.06 14.13
N VAL A 106 9.32 -3.16 14.88
CA VAL A 106 10.44 -4.09 14.96
C VAL A 106 10.09 -5.35 14.19
N VAL A 107 11.00 -5.78 13.32
CA VAL A 107 10.84 -6.97 12.49
C VAL A 107 10.72 -8.19 13.39
N PRO A 108 9.60 -8.93 13.33
CA PRO A 108 9.35 -10.02 14.25
C PRO A 108 10.17 -11.26 13.87
N PRO A 109 10.23 -12.28 14.74
CA PRO A 109 10.76 -13.58 14.36
C PRO A 109 10.09 -14.13 13.10
N VAL A 110 10.79 -14.97 12.35
CA VAL A 110 10.16 -15.70 11.24
C VAL A 110 9.19 -16.76 11.81
N PRO A 111 8.09 -17.07 11.10
CA PRO A 111 7.27 -18.24 11.34
C PRO A 111 8.06 -19.53 11.50
N THR A 112 7.49 -20.47 12.25
CA THR A 112 8.12 -21.78 12.52
C THR A 112 7.95 -22.77 11.36
N SER A 113 6.89 -22.61 10.56
CA SER A 113 6.65 -23.33 9.30
C SER A 113 6.68 -22.36 8.12
N PHE A 114 7.06 -22.86 6.96
CA PHE A 114 6.92 -22.15 5.69
C PHE A 114 6.31 -23.08 4.65
N ASP A 115 5.04 -22.85 4.34
CA ASP A 115 4.24 -23.59 3.37
C ASP A 115 3.79 -22.68 2.22
N SER A 116 4.64 -21.72 1.85
CA SER A 116 4.38 -20.67 0.85
C SER A 116 3.32 -19.65 1.27
N GLN A 117 3.10 -19.46 2.57
CA GLN A 117 2.27 -18.37 3.05
C GLN A 117 2.92 -17.01 2.75
N ILE A 118 2.08 -15.99 2.60
CA ILE A 118 2.47 -14.59 2.44
C ILE A 118 1.81 -13.81 3.57
N ILE A 119 2.56 -12.92 4.20
CA ILE A 119 2.06 -12.03 5.25
C ILE A 119 2.52 -10.61 4.93
N PHE A 120 1.60 -9.65 4.96
CA PHE A 120 1.88 -8.22 4.90
C PHE A 120 1.45 -7.55 6.20
N LEU A 121 2.35 -6.77 6.78
CA LEU A 121 2.10 -5.91 7.93
C LEU A 121 2.34 -4.48 7.49
N SER A 122 1.30 -3.65 7.42
CA SER A 122 1.38 -2.34 6.77
C SER A 122 0.79 -1.21 7.58
N ALA A 123 1.32 0.00 7.39
CA ALA A 123 0.71 1.25 7.82
C ALA A 123 0.33 2.04 6.56
N ASN A 124 -0.96 2.16 6.28
CA ASN A 124 -1.46 2.58 4.97
C ASN A 124 -2.45 3.75 5.01
N ILE A 125 -2.59 4.40 3.85
CA ILE A 125 -3.66 5.38 3.58
C ILE A 125 -4.63 4.80 2.56
N GLN A 126 -5.92 5.07 2.74
CA GLN A 126 -6.95 4.60 1.83
C GLN A 126 -7.81 5.75 1.32
N VAL A 127 -8.18 5.62 0.05
CA VAL A 127 -9.11 6.53 -0.62
C VAL A 127 -10.44 5.83 -0.81
N LEU A 128 -11.50 6.48 -0.36
CA LEU A 128 -12.87 5.98 -0.35
C LEU A 128 -13.70 6.62 -1.46
N ASP A 129 -14.54 5.81 -2.10
CA ASP A 129 -15.45 6.28 -3.13
C ASP A 129 -16.63 7.04 -2.49
N VAL A 130 -17.55 7.53 -3.33
CA VAL A 130 -18.75 8.26 -2.88
C VAL A 130 -19.70 7.44 -2.00
N ASN A 131 -19.53 6.11 -1.95
CA ASN A 131 -20.28 5.19 -1.11
C ASN A 131 -19.50 4.77 0.14
N GLY A 132 -18.29 5.28 0.35
CA GLY A 132 -17.41 4.91 1.46
C GLY A 132 -16.65 3.60 1.24
N VAL A 133 -16.57 3.09 0.01
CA VAL A 133 -15.85 1.85 -0.33
C VAL A 133 -14.41 2.19 -0.75
N PRO A 134 -13.38 1.52 -0.20
CA PRO A 134 -12.00 1.71 -0.66
C PRO A 134 -11.85 1.46 -2.17
N PHE A 135 -11.17 2.37 -2.88
CA PHE A 135 -10.80 2.21 -4.30
C PHE A 135 -9.31 2.47 -4.58
N GLY A 136 -8.53 2.79 -3.55
CA GLY A 136 -7.08 2.87 -3.62
C GLY A 136 -6.50 2.74 -2.22
N ASN A 137 -5.44 1.95 -2.09
CA ASN A 137 -4.74 1.74 -0.82
C ASN A 137 -3.23 1.78 -1.08
N LEU A 138 -2.57 2.82 -0.57
CA LEU A 138 -1.11 3.00 -0.68
C LEU A 138 -0.46 2.59 0.63
N ARG A 139 0.45 1.63 0.54
CA ARG A 139 1.00 0.97 1.72
C ARG A 139 2.49 0.64 1.61
N PRO A 140 3.35 1.22 2.47
CA PRO A 140 4.59 0.59 2.89
C PRO A 140 4.26 -0.59 3.81
N ALA A 141 4.75 -1.78 3.47
CA ALA A 141 4.48 -3.02 4.18
C ALA A 141 5.78 -3.79 4.48
N LEU A 142 5.82 -4.45 5.62
CA LEU A 142 6.73 -5.54 5.88
C LEU A 142 6.10 -6.83 5.34
N GLN A 143 6.80 -7.52 4.45
CA GLN A 143 6.34 -8.71 3.75
C GLN A 143 7.14 -9.94 4.21
N TYR A 144 6.46 -11.02 4.59
CA TYR A 144 7.07 -12.35 4.76
C TYR A 144 6.61 -13.29 3.66
N GLY A 145 7.49 -14.20 3.27
CA GLY A 145 7.12 -15.39 2.51
C GLY A 145 7.31 -15.29 1.00
N GLY A 146 6.88 -16.33 0.31
CA GLY A 146 7.07 -16.51 -1.12
C GLY A 146 6.08 -15.67 -1.91
N SER A 147 6.47 -14.46 -2.27
CA SER A 147 5.74 -13.70 -3.29
C SER A 147 6.15 -14.13 -4.71
N PHE A 148 5.44 -13.61 -5.69
CA PHE A 148 5.79 -13.75 -7.12
C PHE A 148 7.07 -13.02 -7.49
N MET A 149 7.69 -12.29 -6.56
CA MET A 149 8.94 -11.60 -6.82
C MET A 149 10.12 -12.58 -6.84
N PRO A 150 11.07 -12.40 -7.78
CA PRO A 150 12.34 -13.11 -7.75
C PRO A 150 13.06 -12.82 -6.43
N ASN A 151 13.52 -13.87 -5.75
CA ASN A 151 14.18 -13.83 -4.44
C ASN A 151 13.24 -13.48 -3.27
N THR A 152 12.11 -14.17 -3.17
CA THR A 152 11.34 -14.20 -1.91
C THR A 152 11.26 -15.63 -1.37
N GLY A 153 11.07 -15.77 -0.06
CA GLY A 153 11.24 -17.03 0.65
C GLY A 153 10.89 -16.87 2.13
N PRO A 154 11.36 -17.76 3.02
CA PRO A 154 11.03 -17.74 4.45
C PRO A 154 11.78 -16.65 5.22
N PHE A 155 11.75 -15.42 4.73
CA PHE A 155 12.42 -14.25 5.30
C PHE A 155 11.56 -12.99 5.11
N TRP A 156 11.92 -11.94 5.85
CA TRP A 156 11.26 -10.65 5.79
C TRP A 156 11.89 -9.76 4.73
N THR A 157 11.05 -9.11 3.93
CA THR A 157 11.40 -8.05 3.00
C THR A 157 10.51 -6.83 3.26
N TYR A 158 10.94 -5.65 2.84
CA TYR A 158 10.05 -4.50 2.74
C TYR A 158 9.36 -4.51 1.38
N ALA A 159 8.14 -3.98 1.31
CA ALA A 159 7.36 -3.82 0.10
C ALA A 159 6.67 -2.47 0.12
N ILE A 160 6.49 -1.85 -1.05
CA ILE A 160 5.63 -0.67 -1.19
C ILE A 160 4.66 -1.00 -2.30
N GLN A 161 3.38 -0.93 -1.96
CA GLN A 161 2.29 -1.38 -2.81
C GLN A 161 1.25 -0.29 -2.97
N LEU A 162 0.69 -0.22 -4.17
CA LEU A 162 -0.61 0.37 -4.42
C LEU A 162 -1.56 -0.76 -4.77
N GLU A 163 -2.51 -1.03 -3.89
CA GLU A 163 -3.64 -1.88 -4.22
C GLU A 163 -4.68 -1.07 -4.99
N ILE A 164 -5.14 -1.67 -6.09
CA ILE A 164 -6.25 -1.17 -6.89
C ILE A 164 -7.36 -2.22 -6.76
N PRO A 165 -8.33 -2.01 -5.86
CA PRO A 165 -9.36 -2.99 -5.54
C PRO A 165 -10.02 -3.58 -6.79
N GLY A 166 -10.05 -4.91 -6.85
CA GLY A 166 -10.60 -5.68 -7.98
C GLY A 166 -9.76 -5.68 -9.26
N ARG A 167 -8.61 -4.99 -9.29
CA ARG A 167 -7.68 -4.94 -10.43
C ARG A 167 -6.31 -5.52 -10.13
N GLY A 168 -5.89 -5.54 -8.87
CA GLY A 168 -4.64 -6.15 -8.42
C GLY A 168 -3.73 -5.17 -7.71
N TYR A 169 -2.44 -5.49 -7.69
CA TYR A 169 -1.44 -4.80 -6.89
C TYR A 169 -0.31 -4.30 -7.80
N LEU A 170 0.04 -3.03 -7.67
CA LEU A 170 1.31 -2.53 -8.17
C LEU A 170 2.31 -2.52 -7.01
N GLN A 171 3.36 -3.32 -7.11
CA GLN A 171 4.47 -3.30 -6.15
C GLN A 171 5.69 -2.67 -6.82
N VAL A 172 6.33 -1.73 -6.13
CA VAL A 172 7.60 -1.16 -6.63
C VAL A 172 8.79 -1.93 -6.11
N THR A 173 9.78 -2.13 -6.99
CA THR A 173 11.03 -2.79 -6.62
C THR A 173 12.25 -1.89 -6.72
N GLY A 174 13.10 -1.90 -5.69
CA GLY A 174 14.43 -1.28 -5.68
C GLY A 174 15.52 -2.24 -6.17
N ALA A 175 16.61 -1.70 -6.70
CA ALA A 175 17.74 -2.48 -7.23
C ALA A 175 18.42 -3.39 -6.19
N ASN A 176 18.24 -3.10 -4.90
CA ASN A 176 18.84 -3.80 -3.77
C ASN A 176 17.81 -4.52 -2.88
N MET A 177 16.60 -4.79 -3.38
CA MET A 177 15.56 -5.51 -2.60
C MET A 177 15.88 -6.97 -2.29
N THR A 178 17.07 -7.44 -2.67
CA THR A 178 17.59 -8.75 -2.32
C THR A 178 18.12 -8.83 -0.89
N THR A 179 18.16 -7.73 -0.14
CA THR A 179 18.60 -7.76 1.26
C THR A 179 17.44 -8.05 2.18
N ASP A 180 17.44 -9.26 2.73
CA ASP A 180 16.62 -9.66 3.88
C ASP A 180 16.65 -8.56 4.94
N VAL A 181 15.48 -8.22 5.45
CA VAL A 181 15.38 -7.40 6.64
C VAL A 181 15.71 -8.29 7.83
N ASN A 182 16.63 -7.83 8.69
CA ASN A 182 17.03 -8.62 9.84
C ASN A 182 15.93 -8.67 10.89
N VAL A 183 15.67 -9.85 11.45
CA VAL A 183 14.84 -9.99 12.66
C VAL A 183 15.38 -9.09 13.77
N GLY A 184 14.49 -8.35 14.42
CA GLY A 184 14.85 -7.35 15.43
C GLY A 184 15.29 -5.99 14.89
N GLN A 185 15.42 -5.83 13.56
CA GLN A 185 15.66 -4.52 12.97
C GLN A 185 14.44 -3.62 13.17
N ARG A 186 14.70 -2.36 13.52
CA ARG A 186 13.68 -1.32 13.61
C ARG A 186 13.53 -0.62 12.27
N ILE A 187 12.31 -0.56 11.75
CA ILE A 187 11.97 0.11 10.48
C ILE A 187 10.99 1.24 10.77
N ASN A 188 11.14 2.33 10.04
CA ASN A 188 10.23 3.47 10.06
C ASN A 188 9.54 3.55 8.69
N SER A 189 8.24 3.26 8.62
CA SER A 189 7.45 3.53 7.42
C SER A 189 6.92 4.95 7.43
N PHE A 190 6.84 5.57 6.25
CA PHE A 190 6.25 6.89 6.08
C PHE A 190 5.32 6.93 4.87
N ILE A 191 4.32 7.80 4.96
CA ILE A 191 3.51 8.30 3.86
C ILE A 191 3.42 9.81 4.05
N VAL A 192 3.90 10.60 3.09
CA VAL A 192 3.94 12.06 3.18
C VAL A 192 3.28 12.70 1.96
N ALA A 193 2.61 13.83 2.14
CA ALA A 193 2.07 14.60 1.03
C ALA A 193 3.19 15.12 0.12
N ASP A 194 2.98 15.05 -1.20
CA ASP A 194 3.89 15.59 -2.20
C ASP A 194 3.29 16.85 -2.85
N HIS A 195 3.52 17.98 -2.16
CA HIS A 195 3.04 19.28 -2.62
C HIS A 195 3.63 19.72 -3.96
N LEU A 196 4.76 19.14 -4.41
CA LEU A 196 5.33 19.48 -5.72
C LEU A 196 4.45 18.98 -6.85
N LEU A 197 3.92 17.76 -6.73
CA LEU A 197 3.04 17.20 -7.77
C LEU A 197 1.68 17.91 -7.78
N ASP A 198 1.19 18.34 -6.62
CA ASP A 198 -0.05 19.12 -6.51
C ASP A 198 0.06 20.46 -7.26
N GLU A 199 1.24 21.10 -7.25
CA GLU A 199 1.55 22.29 -8.05
C GLU A 199 1.67 22.00 -9.55
N GLU A 200 2.31 20.89 -9.92
CA GLU A 200 2.45 20.45 -11.32
C GLU A 200 1.10 20.04 -11.93
N ILE A 201 0.20 19.49 -11.11
CA ILE A 201 -1.07 18.91 -11.52
C ILE A 201 -2.19 19.36 -10.57
N PRO A 202 -2.77 20.55 -10.81
CA PRO A 202 -3.83 21.09 -9.96
C PRO A 202 -5.01 20.12 -9.80
N GLY A 203 -5.41 19.88 -8.55
CA GLY A 203 -6.55 19.02 -8.20
C GLY A 203 -6.21 17.54 -8.02
N VAL A 204 -4.92 17.19 -8.05
CA VAL A 204 -4.41 15.91 -7.54
C VAL A 204 -3.93 16.11 -6.11
N PHE A 205 -4.10 15.08 -5.29
CA PHE A 205 -3.54 14.94 -3.95
C PHE A 205 -2.52 13.82 -4.00
N ALA A 206 -1.23 14.18 -4.02
CA ALA A 206 -0.13 13.25 -4.18
C ALA A 206 0.51 12.85 -2.86
N TYR A 207 0.95 11.60 -2.78
CA TYR A 207 1.58 11.03 -1.60
C TYR A 207 2.78 10.17 -1.98
N ILE A 208 3.87 10.32 -1.25
CA ILE A 208 5.05 9.46 -1.35
C ILE A 208 5.04 8.48 -0.18
N ALA A 209 5.06 7.19 -0.47
CA ALA A 209 5.25 6.13 0.50
C ALA A 209 6.68 5.58 0.45
N GLY A 210 7.21 5.23 1.62
CA GLY A 210 8.56 4.69 1.75
C GLY A 210 8.92 4.18 3.13
N PHE A 211 10.21 3.89 3.30
CA PHE A 211 10.81 3.57 4.58
C PHE A 211 11.96 4.52 4.87
N ASP A 212 11.90 5.21 6.00
CA ASP A 212 13.04 5.91 6.56
C ASP A 212 13.96 4.87 7.21
N ASN A 213 15.27 5.11 7.21
CA ASN A 213 16.31 4.26 7.82
C ASN A 213 16.67 2.94 7.11
N VAL A 214 16.12 2.68 5.91
CA VAL A 214 16.48 1.51 5.09
C VAL A 214 17.21 1.99 3.81
N PRO A 215 18.56 1.93 3.76
CA PRO A 215 19.31 2.42 2.62
C PRO A 215 18.89 1.77 1.29
N GLY A 216 18.50 2.59 0.32
CA GLY A 216 18.09 2.12 -1.00
C GLY A 216 16.71 1.47 -1.04
N SER A 217 15.88 1.64 -0.01
CA SER A 217 14.46 1.28 -0.07
C SER A 217 13.79 2.00 -1.24
N PRO A 218 12.86 1.34 -1.95
CA PRO A 218 12.12 1.99 -3.01
C PRO A 218 11.23 3.10 -2.44
N THR A 219 10.69 3.91 -3.34
CA THR A 219 9.56 4.80 -3.05
C THR A 219 8.51 4.65 -4.14
N LEU A 220 7.26 4.94 -3.78
CA LEU A 220 6.13 5.02 -4.71
C LEU A 220 5.39 6.33 -4.45
N GLU A 221 5.17 7.09 -5.51
CA GLU A 221 4.35 8.29 -5.51
C GLU A 221 2.97 7.93 -6.08
N ALA A 222 1.90 8.23 -5.38
CA ALA A 222 0.53 7.98 -5.84
C ALA A 222 -0.34 9.22 -5.64
N GLY A 223 -1.09 9.60 -6.68
CA GLY A 223 -1.96 10.77 -6.70
C GLY A 223 -3.40 10.42 -7.04
N TRP A 224 -4.34 11.02 -6.29
CA TRP A 224 -5.78 10.86 -6.48
C TRP A 224 -6.47 12.21 -6.64
N ASN A 225 -7.68 12.23 -7.20
CA ASN A 225 -8.47 13.46 -7.35
C ASN A 225 -9.25 13.85 -6.09
N VAL A 226 -9.17 13.03 -5.03
CA VAL A 226 -9.73 13.28 -3.71
C VAL A 226 -8.68 12.91 -2.67
N PRO A 227 -8.61 13.62 -1.53
CA PRO A 227 -7.64 13.29 -0.49
C PRO A 227 -8.03 11.96 0.17
N PRO A 228 -7.08 11.11 0.56
CA PRO A 228 -7.35 9.92 1.37
C PRO A 228 -8.15 10.26 2.63
N GLN A 229 -9.08 9.39 3.04
CA GLN A 229 -10.00 9.64 4.16
C GLN A 229 -9.72 8.75 5.38
N LEU A 230 -8.83 7.76 5.22
CA LEU A 230 -8.61 6.71 6.18
C LEU A 230 -7.13 6.38 6.29
N VAL A 231 -6.68 6.14 7.52
CA VAL A 231 -5.41 5.48 7.82
C VAL A 231 -5.70 4.11 8.43
N ALA A 232 -4.89 3.11 8.12
CA ALA A 232 -5.01 1.78 8.71
C ALA A 232 -3.65 1.16 9.04
N LEU A 233 -3.68 0.29 10.04
CA LEU A 233 -2.61 -0.61 10.44
C LEU A 233 -3.15 -2.02 10.23
N GLU A 234 -2.58 -2.76 9.30
CA GLU A 234 -3.23 -3.91 8.69
C GLU A 234 -2.32 -5.14 8.66
N LEU A 235 -2.91 -6.29 8.97
CA LEU A 235 -2.42 -7.62 8.61
C LEU A 235 -3.22 -8.14 7.41
N GLU A 236 -2.53 -8.37 6.30
CA GLU A 236 -3.03 -9.15 5.15
C GLU A 236 -2.24 -10.46 5.08
N GLU A 237 -2.94 -11.58 4.86
CA GLU A 237 -2.32 -12.90 4.80
C GLU A 237 -2.88 -13.75 3.68
N GLU A 238 -2.04 -14.61 3.12
CA GLU A 238 -2.44 -15.62 2.14
C GLU A 238 -1.74 -16.94 2.41
N GLY A 239 -2.42 -18.06 2.17
CA GLY A 239 -1.82 -19.38 2.35
C GLY A 239 -1.57 -19.81 3.80
N VAL A 240 -1.96 -18.99 4.79
CA VAL A 240 -1.91 -19.36 6.22
C VAL A 240 -2.91 -20.45 6.54
N SER A 241 -2.43 -21.53 7.15
CA SER A 241 -3.19 -22.74 7.45
C SER A 241 -3.33 -23.01 8.95
N GLY A 242 -2.40 -22.51 9.76
CA GLY A 242 -2.43 -22.67 11.22
C GLY A 242 -1.50 -21.71 11.95
N ALA A 243 -1.47 -21.81 13.28
CA ALA A 243 -0.74 -20.89 14.14
C ALA A 243 0.78 -20.85 13.88
N SER A 244 1.38 -21.99 13.48
CA SER A 244 2.81 -22.10 13.19
C SER A 244 3.27 -21.29 11.97
N ASP A 245 2.33 -20.88 11.12
CA ASP A 245 2.58 -20.07 9.91
C ASP A 245 2.72 -18.58 10.22
N TYR A 246 2.39 -18.16 11.45
CA TYR A 246 2.61 -16.80 11.95
C TYR A 246 3.94 -16.66 12.71
N PRO A 247 4.46 -15.43 12.83
CA PRO A 247 5.48 -15.11 13.82
C PRO A 247 5.02 -15.41 15.23
N ALA A 248 5.96 -15.78 16.10
CA ALA A 248 5.65 -15.91 17.52
C ALA A 248 5.42 -14.53 18.17
N GLY A 249 4.44 -14.45 19.06
CA GLY A 249 4.19 -13.27 19.90
C GLY A 249 3.29 -12.22 19.23
N SER A 250 3.67 -10.95 19.35
CA SER A 250 2.92 -9.82 18.79
C SER A 250 3.81 -8.97 17.90
N PHE A 251 3.24 -8.50 16.81
CA PHE A 251 3.79 -7.39 16.05
C PHE A 251 3.24 -6.08 16.59
N VAL A 252 4.08 -5.06 16.73
CA VAL A 252 3.69 -3.79 17.33
C VAL A 252 4.06 -2.65 16.39
N PHE A 253 3.05 -1.90 15.98
CA PHE A 253 3.21 -0.56 15.42
C PHE A 253 3.32 0.42 16.58
N GLU A 254 4.41 1.16 16.63
CA GLU A 254 4.74 2.14 17.66
C GLU A 254 5.10 3.48 17.00
N GLN A 255 5.11 4.56 17.80
CA GLN A 255 5.40 5.91 17.28
C GLN A 255 4.49 6.26 16.10
N ILE A 256 3.22 5.85 16.17
CA ILE A 256 2.24 6.12 15.13
C ILE A 256 1.89 7.61 15.21
N ASN A 257 2.22 8.33 14.15
CA ASN A 257 2.07 9.78 14.07
C ASN A 257 1.31 10.15 12.80
N LEU A 258 0.15 10.77 12.96
CA LEU A 258 -0.69 11.34 11.90
C LEU A 258 -0.74 12.85 12.06
N ASN A 259 -0.26 13.57 11.05
CA ASN A 259 -0.42 15.00 10.92
C ASN A 259 -1.31 15.31 9.73
N LEU A 260 -2.27 16.22 9.93
CA LEU A 260 -2.99 16.85 8.84
C LEU A 260 -2.34 18.19 8.50
N THR A 261 -2.70 18.79 7.37
CA THR A 261 -2.30 20.16 7.00
C THR A 261 -2.72 21.20 8.05
N THR A 262 -3.73 20.90 8.87
CA THR A 262 -4.19 21.73 9.99
C THR A 262 -3.49 21.41 11.33
N GLY A 263 -2.54 20.47 11.33
CA GLY A 263 -1.86 19.94 12.50
C GLY A 263 -2.35 18.54 12.90
N PRO A 264 -1.84 17.98 14.02
CA PRO A 264 -2.32 16.71 14.56
C PRO A 264 -3.82 16.76 14.87
N PRO A 265 -4.62 15.76 14.45
CA PRO A 265 -6.02 15.65 14.85
C PRO A 265 -6.14 15.66 16.39
N ALA A 266 -6.95 16.57 16.93
CA ALA A 266 -7.13 16.73 18.38
C ALA A 266 -7.77 15.50 19.06
N ALA A 267 -8.58 14.75 18.31
CA ALA A 267 -9.12 13.47 18.72
C ALA A 267 -9.09 12.52 17.52
N LEU A 268 -8.37 11.41 17.66
CA LEU A 268 -8.36 10.30 16.72
C LEU A 268 -8.66 9.03 17.51
N TYR A 269 -9.65 8.27 17.07
CA TYR A 269 -10.04 7.01 17.68
C TYR A 269 -9.84 5.89 16.66
N TRP A 270 -9.20 4.82 17.09
CA TRP A 270 -8.94 3.65 16.27
C TRP A 270 -10.09 2.64 16.40
N ASN A 271 -10.64 2.21 15.28
CA ASN A 271 -11.59 1.11 15.20
C ASN A 271 -10.86 -0.17 14.81
N THR A 272 -11.12 -1.25 15.54
CA THR A 272 -10.51 -2.55 15.29
C THR A 272 -11.47 -3.47 14.53
N SER A 273 -10.97 -4.15 13.51
CA SER A 273 -11.64 -5.26 12.82
C SER A 273 -10.74 -6.48 12.85
N VAL A 274 -11.30 -7.66 13.08
CA VAL A 274 -10.56 -8.93 13.14
C VAL A 274 -11.26 -9.92 12.22
N ASP A 275 -10.50 -10.67 11.43
CA ASP A 275 -11.04 -11.79 10.67
C ASP A 275 -11.49 -12.90 11.64
N PRO A 276 -12.80 -13.19 11.75
CA PRO A 276 -13.29 -14.21 12.67
C PRO A 276 -12.85 -15.63 12.30
N THR A 277 -12.25 -15.82 11.12
CA THR A 277 -11.68 -17.10 10.67
C THR A 277 -10.23 -17.30 11.08
N THR A 278 -9.61 -16.28 11.68
CA THR A 278 -8.27 -16.31 12.25
C THR A 278 -8.35 -16.16 13.78
N ASP A 279 -7.33 -16.67 14.47
CA ASP A 279 -7.17 -16.46 15.91
C ASP A 279 -6.30 -15.22 16.22
N VAL A 280 -5.97 -14.44 15.19
CA VAL A 280 -5.21 -13.19 15.34
C VAL A 280 -6.07 -12.17 16.08
N GLN A 281 -5.45 -11.38 16.95
CA GLN A 281 -6.10 -10.28 17.64
C GLN A 281 -5.45 -8.95 17.28
N VAL A 282 -6.24 -7.88 17.23
CA VAL A 282 -5.73 -6.51 17.13
C VAL A 282 -6.14 -5.72 18.36
N LYS A 283 -5.23 -4.91 18.88
CA LYS A 283 -5.44 -4.12 20.09
C LYS A 283 -4.81 -2.73 19.91
N VAL A 284 -5.60 -1.71 20.26
CA VAL A 284 -5.10 -0.34 20.41
C VAL A 284 -4.50 -0.22 21.82
N ASP A 285 -3.18 -0.11 21.89
CA ASP A 285 -2.45 -0.02 23.15
C ASP A 285 -2.37 1.43 23.66
N VAL A 286 -2.20 2.37 22.74
CA VAL A 286 -2.20 3.81 22.99
C VAL A 286 -3.03 4.49 21.91
N GLU A 287 -4.10 5.16 22.32
CA GLU A 287 -5.02 5.92 21.45
C GLU A 287 -4.41 7.25 20.98
N GLY A 288 -5.05 7.86 19.97
CA GLY A 288 -4.71 9.19 19.48
C GLY A 288 -3.94 9.21 18.17
N SER A 289 -3.52 10.42 17.76
CA SER A 289 -2.84 10.68 16.50
C SER A 289 -1.33 10.88 16.64
N GLN A 290 -0.80 10.90 17.86
CA GLN A 290 0.62 11.15 18.15
C GLN A 290 1.11 10.11 19.15
N ASP A 291 2.25 9.50 18.85
CA ASP A 291 2.84 8.40 19.63
C ASP A 291 1.84 7.28 19.97
N ALA A 292 0.86 7.04 19.08
CA ALA A 292 -0.08 5.95 19.24
C ALA A 292 0.63 4.60 19.06
N GLN A 293 -0.02 3.55 19.56
CA GLN A 293 0.51 2.19 19.54
C GLN A 293 -0.62 1.20 19.27
N VAL A 294 -0.39 0.28 18.33
CA VAL A 294 -1.30 -0.81 18.00
C VAL A 294 -0.51 -2.11 17.91
N SER A 295 -1.03 -3.16 18.53
CA SER A 295 -0.46 -4.50 18.47
C SER A 295 -1.36 -5.46 17.71
N ILE A 296 -0.73 -6.35 16.95
CA ILE A 296 -1.33 -7.50 16.30
C ILE A 296 -0.74 -8.74 16.98
N ALA A 297 -1.55 -9.46 17.74
CA ALA A 297 -1.15 -10.66 18.45
C ALA A 297 -1.47 -11.90 17.62
N PHE A 298 -0.44 -12.71 17.36
CA PHE A 298 -0.57 -13.96 16.61
C PHE A 298 -0.94 -15.13 17.54
N PRO A 299 -1.63 -16.16 17.02
CA PRO A 299 -1.92 -17.35 17.80
C PRO A 299 -0.64 -18.10 18.21
N SER A 300 -0.66 -18.73 19.38
CA SER A 300 0.42 -19.61 19.81
C SER A 300 0.34 -20.95 19.08
N ALA A 301 1.47 -21.42 18.54
CA ALA A 301 1.64 -22.76 17.97
C ALA A 301 1.55 -23.87 19.03
#